data_AF-A0A6L8MU71-F1
#
_entry.id   AF-A0A6L8MU71-F1
#
_cell.length_a   1.000
_cell.length_b   1.000
_cell.length_c   1.000
_cell.angle_alpha   90.00
_cell.angle_beta   90.00
_cell.angle_gamma   90.00
#
_symmetry.space_group_name_H-M   'P 1'
#
loop_
_entity.id
_entity.type
_entity.pdbx_description
1 polymer ?
#
loop_
_entity_poly.entity_id
_entity_poly.type
_entity_poly.pdbx_seq_one_letter_code
_entity_poly.pdbx_strand_id
1 'polypeptide(L)'
;FTSAKAFAAFLGVTPMQRSSGTSLKGRTIISRSGSTSMRAALYMPGLVAKRHNPLLNTFAERLTKNGMSNKAVISAVVHKLTHLIYGV
;
A
#
# COMPACT_ATOMS: atom_id res chain seq x y z
N PHE A 1 -3.90 -15.25 -9.55
CA PHE A 1 -3.90 -15.14 -8.07
C PHE A 1 -5.28 -15.50 -7.54
N THR A 2 -5.36 -16.26 -6.45
CA THR A 2 -6.63 -16.72 -5.86
C THR A 2 -7.35 -15.63 -5.06
N SER A 3 -6.68 -14.52 -4.73
CA SER A 3 -7.29 -13.36 -4.07
C SER A 3 -6.53 -12.06 -4.36
N ALA A 4 -7.20 -10.92 -4.18
CA ALA A 4 -6.58 -9.59 -4.25
C ALA A 4 -5.42 -9.43 -3.26
N LYS A 5 -5.50 -10.07 -2.09
CA LYS A 5 -4.42 -10.07 -1.08
C LYS A 5 -3.17 -10.80 -1.60
N ALA A 6 -3.37 -11.96 -2.24
CA ALA A 6 -2.26 -12.71 -2.84
C ALA A 6 -1.62 -11.93 -4.01
N PHE A 7 -2.44 -11.22 -4.79
CA PHE A 7 -1.95 -10.33 -5.85
C PHE A 7 -1.12 -9.18 -5.28
N ALA A 8 -1.62 -8.47 -4.26
CA ALA A 8 -0.89 -7.40 -3.60
C ALA A 8 0.42 -7.87 -2.93
N ALA A 9 0.42 -9.09 -2.36
CA ALA A 9 1.60 -9.70 -1.78
C ALA A 9 2.67 -9.99 -2.86
N PHE A 10 2.26 -10.54 -4.01
CA PHE A 10 3.15 -10.77 -5.15
C PHE A 10 3.80 -9.48 -5.67
N LEU A 11 3.01 -8.40 -5.77
CA LEU A 11 3.50 -7.08 -6.15
C LEU A 11 4.38 -6.41 -5.08
N GLY A 12 4.43 -6.96 -3.86
CA GLY A 12 5.25 -6.43 -2.77
C GLY A 12 4.75 -5.10 -2.21
N VAL A 13 3.44 -4.83 -2.31
CA VAL A 13 2.81 -3.56 -1.88
C VAL A 13 2.02 -3.71 -0.58
N THR A 14 2.14 -4.84 0.11
CA THR A 14 1.48 -5.10 1.39
C THR A 14 2.27 -4.56 2.56
N PRO A 15 1.59 -4.04 3.61
CA PRO A 15 2.25 -3.72 4.87
C PRO A 15 2.68 -4.99 5.60
N MET A 16 3.86 -4.95 6.21
CA MET A 16 4.42 -5.98 7.07
C MET A 16 4.55 -5.40 8.48
N GLN A 17 3.76 -5.95 9.41
CA GLN A 17 3.86 -5.64 10.82
C GLN A 17 4.97 -6.49 11.44
N ARG A 18 5.83 -5.87 12.24
CA ARG A 18 6.88 -6.57 13.00
C ARG A 18 6.46 -6.64 14.46
N SER A 19 5.81 -7.73 14.82
CA SER A 19 5.43 -8.03 16.21
C SER A 19 6.06 -9.35 16.66
N SER A 20 6.64 -9.38 17.85
CA SER A 20 7.13 -10.59 18.51
C SER A 20 6.69 -10.58 19.97
N GLY A 21 5.86 -11.55 20.35
CA GLY A 21 5.22 -11.59 21.66
C GLY A 21 4.42 -10.31 21.97
N THR A 22 4.37 -9.95 23.26
CA THR A 22 3.66 -8.76 23.75
C THR A 22 4.54 -7.50 23.80
N SER A 23 5.86 -7.66 23.85
CA SER A 23 6.80 -6.56 24.12
C SER A 23 7.36 -5.88 22.86
N LEU A 24 7.41 -6.56 21.71
CA LEU A 24 7.98 -5.99 20.49
C LEU A 24 6.88 -5.46 19.56
N LYS A 25 6.67 -4.15 19.54
CA LYS A 25 5.85 -3.45 18.52
C LYS A 25 6.77 -2.64 17.61
N GLY A 26 7.34 -3.29 16.61
CA GLY A 26 8.19 -2.64 15.62
C GLY A 26 7.39 -1.76 14.65
N ARG A 27 8.09 -0.85 13.96
CA ARG A 27 7.51 -0.02 12.91
C ARG A 27 6.96 -0.91 11.79
N THR A 28 5.72 -0.64 11.37
CA THR A 28 5.15 -1.28 10.18
C THR A 28 5.88 -0.76 8.94
N ILE A 29 6.42 -1.67 8.14
CA ILE A 29 7.13 -1.37 6.90
C ILE A 29 6.41 -2.02 5.72
N ILE A 30 6.79 -1.67 4.49
CA ILE A 30 6.31 -2.39 3.30
C ILE A 30 7.04 -3.73 3.22
N SER A 31 6.32 -4.79 2.86
CA SER A 31 6.88 -6.12 2.68
C SER A 31 7.98 -6.12 1.61
N ARG A 32 9.12 -6.76 1.91
CA ARG A 32 10.22 -6.97 0.95
C ARG A 32 10.09 -8.26 0.14
N SER A 33 9.09 -9.10 0.44
CA SER A 33 8.95 -10.46 -0.10
C SER A 33 8.32 -10.54 -1.50
N GLY A 34 7.96 -9.40 -2.11
CA GLY A 34 7.39 -9.33 -3.47
C GLY A 34 8.31 -8.64 -4.48
N SER A 35 7.85 -8.47 -5.71
CA SER A 35 8.66 -7.91 -6.79
C SER A 35 9.02 -6.43 -6.58
N THR A 36 10.32 -6.14 -6.45
CA THR A 36 10.83 -4.77 -6.31
C THR A 36 10.61 -3.94 -7.56
N SER A 37 10.74 -4.52 -8.76
CA SER A 37 10.52 -3.82 -10.02
C SER A 37 9.05 -3.42 -10.19
N MET A 38 8.12 -4.32 -9.88
CA MET A 38 6.68 -4.04 -9.95
C MET A 38 6.27 -2.97 -8.93
N ARG A 39 6.78 -3.04 -7.70
CA ARG A 39 6.53 -2.00 -6.69
C ARG A 39 7.03 -0.63 -7.15
N ALA A 40 8.22 -0.56 -7.73
CA ALA A 40 8.77 0.67 -8.28
C ALA A 40 7.91 1.20 -9.44
N ALA A 41 7.51 0.32 -10.36
CA ALA A 41 6.64 0.65 -11.49
C ALA A 41 5.27 1.19 -11.05
N LEU A 42 4.71 0.67 -9.94
CA LEU A 42 3.41 1.08 -9.42
C LEU A 42 3.44 2.39 -8.60
N TYR A 43 4.63 2.91 -8.26
CA TYR A 43 4.73 4.13 -7.47
C TYR A 43 4.17 5.36 -8.20
N MET A 44 4.56 5.56 -9.47
CA MET A 44 4.09 6.69 -10.28
C MET A 44 2.58 6.59 -10.60
N PRO A 45 2.03 5.42 -11.00
CA PRO A 45 0.59 5.22 -11.09
C PRO A 45 -0.15 5.52 -9.78
N GLY A 46 0.41 5.15 -8.62
CA GLY A 46 -0.19 5.48 -7.32
C GLY A 46 -0.29 6.98 -7.06
N LEU A 47 0.72 7.75 -7.45
CA LEU A 47 0.72 9.22 -7.37
C LEU A 47 -0.35 9.85 -8.27
N VAL A 48 -0.44 9.39 -9.52
CA VAL A 48 -1.44 9.86 -10.48
C VAL A 48 -2.85 9.49 -10.00
N ALA A 49 -3.04 8.25 -9.55
CA ALA A 49 -4.31 7.76 -9.06
C ALA A 49 -4.78 8.54 -7.81
N LYS A 50 -3.88 8.88 -6.89
CA LYS A 50 -4.20 9.79 -5.76
C LYS A 50 -4.75 11.14 -6.25
N ARG A 51 -4.21 11.70 -7.34
CA ARG A 51 -4.61 13.02 -7.84
C ARG A 51 -5.92 13.00 -8.61
N HIS A 52 -6.13 11.99 -9.45
CA HIS A 52 -7.24 11.98 -10.41
C HIS A 52 -8.41 11.09 -9.98
N ASN A 53 -8.20 10.08 -9.14
CA ASN A 53 -9.27 9.21 -8.67
C ASN A 53 -9.84 9.74 -7.34
N PRO A 54 -11.11 10.18 -7.29
CA PRO A 54 -11.70 10.77 -6.09
C PRO A 54 -11.76 9.79 -4.90
N LEU A 55 -11.93 8.48 -5.16
CA LEU A 55 -11.94 7.45 -4.11
C LEU A 55 -10.56 7.30 -3.45
N LEU A 56 -9.50 7.37 -4.26
CA LEU A 56 -8.13 7.26 -3.75
C LEU A 56 -7.64 8.57 -3.14
N ASN A 57 -8.13 9.71 -3.63
CA ASN A 57 -7.84 11.01 -3.05
C ASN A 57 -8.41 11.12 -1.63
N THR A 58 -9.71 10.89 -1.46
CA THR A 58 -10.38 10.89 -0.14
C THR A 58 -9.74 9.89 0.84
N PHE A 59 -9.36 8.71 0.35
CA PHE A 59 -8.60 7.74 1.14
C PHE A 59 -7.24 8.29 1.57
N ALA A 60 -6.48 8.89 0.66
CA ALA A 60 -5.16 9.46 0.94
C ALA A 60 -5.25 10.62 1.93
N GLU A 61 -6.20 11.54 1.75
CA GLU A 61 -6.44 12.66 2.67
C GLU A 61 -6.75 12.18 4.08
N ARG A 62 -7.59 11.15 4.23
CA ARG A 62 -7.88 10.55 5.54
C ARG A 62 -6.62 10.02 6.21
N LEU A 63 -5.75 9.34 5.46
CA LEU A 63 -4.49 8.82 6.01
C LEU A 63 -3.50 9.94 6.37
N THR A 64 -3.42 11.00 5.56
CA THR A 64 -2.63 12.19 5.87
C THR A 64 -3.14 12.87 7.14
N LYS A 65 -4.45 13.02 7.31
CA LYS A 65 -5.08 13.58 8.53
C LYS A 65 -4.78 12.72 9.77
N ASN A 66 -4.63 11.41 9.62
CA ASN A 66 -4.21 10.51 10.69
C ASN A 66 -2.70 10.60 11.04
N GLY A 67 -1.97 11.56 10.46
CA GLY A 67 -0.55 11.78 10.75
C GLY A 67 0.40 10.80 10.05
N MET A 68 -0.07 10.05 9.05
CA MET A 68 0.81 9.16 8.30
C MET A 68 1.76 9.95 7.40
N SER A 69 3.00 9.47 7.27
CA SER A 69 3.98 10.11 6.38
C SER A 69 3.55 10.01 4.92
N ASN A 70 3.89 11.01 4.11
CA ASN A 70 3.52 11.05 2.69
C ASN A 70 3.93 9.78 1.92
N LYS A 71 5.11 9.22 2.20
CA LYS A 71 5.56 7.95 1.61
C LYS A 71 4.67 6.77 2.02
N ALA A 72 4.24 6.71 3.28
CA ALA A 72 3.33 5.67 3.75
C ALA A 72 1.94 5.80 3.11
N VAL A 73 1.44 7.03 2.96
CA VAL A 73 0.18 7.31 2.26
C VAL A 73 0.23 6.84 0.82
N ILE A 74 1.29 7.16 0.07
CA ILE A 74 1.42 6.70 -1.33
C ILE A 74 1.46 5.17 -1.39
N SER A 75 2.20 4.51 -0.49
CA SER A 75 2.20 3.04 -0.46
C SER A 75 0.82 2.45 -0.16
N ALA A 76 0.04 3.07 0.73
CA ALA A 76 -1.32 2.62 1.02
C ALA A 76 -2.26 2.85 -0.17
N VAL A 77 -2.09 3.95 -0.91
CA VAL A 77 -2.82 4.22 -2.16
C VAL A 77 -2.48 3.17 -3.22
N VAL A 78 -1.20 2.83 -3.41
CA VAL A 78 -0.77 1.78 -4.35
C VAL A 78 -1.38 0.42 -3.96
N HIS A 79 -1.40 0.11 -2.66
CA HIS A 79 -2.06 -1.09 -2.15
C HIS A 79 -3.56 -1.08 -2.48
N LYS A 80 -4.28 0.01 -2.18
CA LYS A 80 -5.71 0.14 -2.50
C LYS A 80 -5.99 0.08 -4.01
N LEU A 81 -5.15 0.72 -4.82
CA LEU A 81 -5.21 0.67 -6.28
C LEU A 81 -5.06 -0.76 -6.81
N THR A 82 -4.17 -1.54 -6.23
CA THR A 82 -3.96 -2.95 -6.60
C THR A 82 -5.23 -3.79 -6.38
N HIS A 83 -5.96 -3.52 -5.28
CA HIS A 83 -7.24 -4.16 -5.02
C HIS A 83 -8.30 -3.74 -6.05
N LEU A 84 -8.35 -2.45 -6.41
CA LEU A 84 -9.26 -1.96 -7.45
C LEU A 84 -8.96 -2.57 -8.83
N ILE A 85 -7.68 -2.72 -9.21
CA ILE A 85 -7.27 -3.36 -10.47
C ILE A 85 -7.72 -4.82 -10.51
N TYR A 86 -7.65 -5.52 -9.38
CA TYR A 86 -8.13 -6.90 -9.28
C TYR A 86 -9.67 -7.00 -9.32
N GLY A 87 -10.39 -5.90 -9.07
CA GLY A 87 -11.86 -5.82 -9.09
C GLY A 87 -12.53 -5.96 -7.72
N VAL A 88 -11.87 -5.54 -6.63
CA VAL A 88 -12.37 -5.64 -5.24
C VAL A 88 -12.33 -4.30 -4.51
#